data_AF-A0A061HVQ5-F1
#
_entry.id   AF-A0A061HVQ5-F1
#
_cell.length_a   1.000
_cell.length_b   1.000
_cell.length_c   1.000
_cell.angle_alpha   90.00
_cell.angle_beta   90.00
_cell.angle_gamma   90.00
#
_symmetry.space_group_name_H-M   'P 1'
#
loop_
_entity.id
_entity.type
_entity.pdbx_description
1 polymer ?
#
loop_
_entity_poly.entity_id
_entity_poly.type
_entity_poly.pdbx_seq_one_letter_code
_entity_poly.pdbx_strand_id
1 'polypeptide(L)'
;MVFSRLDEFFKELKSGVNLLNFCENKTEEDTMGQTVNEDHFDWDKYLKETGSVSAPSEYFRQSLTPPTNEFQVGMKLEARDPRNIGSVCVASVIATTGARLRLRLDGSDNKNDFWRLVDSSDIQPVGTCEQEGDLLQPPLGYRMNVSSWPMFLLRTLTGSELAPAVFFKKEPPSPPLNNFKVGMKIEAVDRKNPFLICPATIGGVKGDQIHITFDGWSGTFDYWCKYDSRDIFPVGWCCLTGDVLQPPGSSEYSENKITVVKG
;
A
#
# COMPACT_ATOMS: atom_id res chain seq x y z
N MET A 1 34.72 11.17 -15.23
CA MET A 1 35.10 11.68 -13.89
C MET A 1 33.91 12.18 -13.06
N VAL A 2 32.69 11.64 -13.24
CA VAL A 2 31.53 11.94 -12.37
C VAL A 2 31.05 10.69 -11.61
N PHE A 3 31.49 9.49 -12.01
CA PHE A 3 31.10 8.22 -11.38
C PHE A 3 31.98 7.79 -10.20
N SER A 4 33.16 8.38 -10.00
CA SER A 4 34.08 7.96 -8.92
C SER A 4 33.79 8.57 -7.54
N ARG A 5 32.84 9.52 -7.44
CA ARG A 5 32.51 10.20 -6.17
C ARG A 5 31.29 9.61 -5.44
N LEU A 6 30.50 8.77 -6.10
CA LEU A 6 29.40 8.05 -5.45
C LEU A 6 29.92 6.81 -4.72
N ASP A 7 30.92 6.12 -5.29
CA ASP A 7 31.58 4.95 -4.66
C ASP A 7 32.28 5.30 -3.34
N GLU A 8 32.81 6.51 -3.19
CA GLU A 8 33.44 6.99 -1.95
C GLU A 8 32.41 7.32 -0.87
N PHE A 9 31.22 7.80 -1.26
CA PHE A 9 30.13 8.15 -0.34
C PHE A 9 29.48 6.91 0.29
N PHE A 10 29.30 5.82 -0.46
CA PHE A 10 28.78 4.56 0.09
C PHE A 10 29.78 3.82 0.99
N LYS A 11 31.08 4.14 0.89
CA LYS A 11 32.09 3.69 1.86
C LYS A 11 32.00 4.45 3.19
N GLU A 12 31.63 5.74 3.19
CA GLU A 12 31.46 6.51 4.43
C GLU A 12 30.27 6.03 5.27
N LEU A 13 29.16 5.63 4.63
CA LEU A 13 27.98 5.05 5.29
C LEU A 13 28.27 3.73 6.04
N LYS A 14 29.35 3.00 5.70
CA LYS A 14 29.74 1.73 6.34
C LYS A 14 30.65 1.90 7.58
N SER A 15 31.07 3.12 7.91
CA SER A 15 32.07 3.37 8.97
C SER A 15 31.50 3.88 10.31
N GLY A 16 30.21 4.19 10.39
CA GLY A 16 29.60 4.78 11.59
C GLY A 16 28.80 3.79 12.43
N VAL A 17 29.45 2.88 13.15
CA VAL A 17 28.81 2.10 14.24
C VAL A 17 29.72 2.00 15.46
N ASN A 18 29.29 2.60 16.57
CA ASN A 18 29.57 2.35 18.01
C ASN A 18 29.42 3.69 18.78
N LEU A 19 28.79 3.85 19.95
CA LEU A 19 28.27 3.00 21.02
C LEU A 19 27.27 3.82 21.87
N LEU A 20 26.26 3.12 22.42
CA LEU A 20 25.71 3.18 23.80
C LEU A 20 25.10 4.45 24.43
N ASN A 21 23.96 4.15 25.08
CA ASN A 21 23.36 4.69 26.32
C ASN A 21 22.60 6.02 26.28
N PHE A 22 21.27 5.93 26.41
CA PHE A 22 20.61 6.43 27.63
C PHE A 22 19.23 5.78 27.83
N CYS A 23 19.04 5.14 28.98
CA CYS A 23 17.76 4.75 29.53
C CYS A 23 17.61 5.56 30.83
N GLU A 24 16.47 6.23 31.03
CA GLU A 24 15.65 6.18 32.25
C GLU A 24 14.64 7.35 32.38
N ASN A 25 13.37 6.93 32.54
CA ASN A 25 12.31 7.41 33.43
C ASN A 25 11.60 8.76 33.21
N LYS A 26 10.27 8.67 32.94
CA LYS A 26 9.21 9.18 33.84
C LYS A 26 7.78 8.69 33.49
N THR A 27 7.25 7.84 34.38
CA THR A 27 5.90 7.76 35.01
C THR A 27 4.58 8.11 34.27
N GLU A 28 3.67 7.12 34.29
CA GLU A 28 2.21 7.11 34.65
C GLU A 28 1.66 8.44 35.20
N GLU A 29 0.44 8.94 34.92
CA GLU A 29 -0.90 8.36 34.76
C GLU A 29 -1.82 9.49 34.20
N ASP A 30 -2.80 9.23 33.33
CA ASP A 30 -4.18 9.69 33.57
C ASP A 30 -5.18 9.05 32.59
N THR A 31 -6.22 8.46 33.17
CA THR A 31 -7.31 7.76 32.48
C THR A 31 -8.52 8.68 32.42
N MET A 32 -9.07 8.95 31.24
CA MET A 32 -10.47 9.34 31.13
C MET A 32 -11.05 8.86 29.80
N GLY A 33 -11.99 7.91 29.91
CA GLY A 33 -12.59 7.22 28.79
C GLY A 33 -13.34 8.14 27.84
N GLN A 34 -13.06 7.97 26.55
CA GLN A 34 -14.03 8.19 25.50
C GLN A 34 -14.28 6.84 24.85
N THR A 35 -15.43 6.24 25.15
CA THR A 35 -15.99 5.17 24.32
C THR A 35 -16.37 5.80 22.99
N VAL A 36 -15.44 5.78 22.03
CA VAL A 36 -15.76 6.03 20.64
C VAL A 36 -16.51 4.79 20.17
N ASN A 37 -17.83 4.90 20.09
CA ASN A 37 -18.62 3.92 19.35
C ASN A 37 -18.33 4.20 17.87
N GLU A 38 -17.16 3.76 17.38
CA GLU A 38 -16.83 3.83 15.97
C GLU A 38 -17.75 2.83 15.27
N ASP A 39 -18.69 3.34 14.47
CA ASP A 39 -19.55 2.57 13.56
C ASP A 39 -18.69 1.81 12.54
N HIS A 40 -18.01 0.77 13.02
CA HIS A 40 -17.25 -0.15 12.20
C HIS A 40 -18.22 -1.00 11.39
N PHE A 41 -17.83 -1.29 10.15
CA PHE A 41 -18.60 -2.19 9.31
C PHE A 41 -18.65 -3.58 9.93
N ASP A 42 -19.85 -4.02 10.31
CA ASP A 42 -20.10 -5.33 10.91
C ASP A 42 -20.26 -6.40 9.83
N TRP A 43 -19.16 -7.08 9.54
CA TRP A 43 -19.11 -8.17 8.57
C TRP A 43 -20.00 -9.36 8.94
N ASP A 44 -20.12 -9.70 10.22
CA ASP A 44 -20.91 -10.85 10.67
C ASP A 44 -22.41 -10.61 10.43
N LYS A 45 -22.87 -9.41 10.79
CA LYS A 45 -24.22 -8.95 10.49
C LYS A 45 -24.44 -8.92 8.97
N TYR A 46 -23.53 -8.33 8.21
CA TYR A 46 -23.68 -8.18 6.77
C TYR A 46 -23.72 -9.52 6.01
N LEU A 47 -22.85 -10.47 6.38
CA LEU A 47 -22.84 -11.82 5.81
C LEU A 47 -24.15 -12.56 6.09
N LYS A 48 -24.67 -12.42 7.32
CA LYS A 48 -25.96 -13.00 7.72
C LYS A 48 -27.13 -12.40 6.95
N GLU A 49 -27.19 -11.08 6.84
CA GLU A 49 -28.27 -10.36 6.13
C GLU A 49 -28.28 -10.66 4.62
N THR A 50 -27.09 -10.81 4.03
CA THR A 50 -26.93 -11.11 2.59
C THR A 50 -26.94 -12.61 2.27
N GLY A 51 -27.05 -13.48 3.28
CA GLY A 51 -26.98 -14.94 3.10
C GLY A 51 -25.70 -15.41 2.40
N SER A 52 -24.61 -14.67 2.58
CA SER A 52 -23.35 -14.85 1.85
C SER A 52 -22.27 -15.47 2.73
N VAL A 53 -21.19 -15.91 2.10
CA VAL A 53 -20.00 -16.44 2.77
C VAL A 53 -18.78 -15.62 2.40
N SER A 54 -17.85 -15.44 3.34
CA SER A 54 -16.56 -14.83 3.05
C SER A 54 -15.63 -15.82 2.34
N ALA A 55 -14.70 -15.31 1.54
CA ALA A 55 -13.61 -16.13 1.04
C ALA A 55 -12.64 -16.49 2.20
N PRO A 56 -12.23 -17.76 2.31
CA PRO A 56 -11.22 -18.18 3.29
C PRO A 56 -9.89 -17.45 3.14
N SER A 57 -9.22 -17.15 4.27
CA SER A 57 -7.97 -16.38 4.32
C SER A 57 -6.82 -16.98 3.50
N GLU A 58 -6.78 -18.30 3.39
CA GLU A 58 -5.79 -19.07 2.65
C GLU A 58 -5.90 -18.91 1.12
N TYR A 59 -6.97 -18.28 0.63
CA TYR A 59 -7.11 -17.99 -0.80
C TYR A 59 -6.37 -16.71 -1.21
N PHE A 60 -5.92 -15.93 -0.25
CA PHE A 60 -5.28 -14.64 -0.47
C PHE A 60 -3.78 -14.76 -0.34
N ARG A 61 -3.05 -13.96 -1.15
CA ARG A 61 -1.63 -13.70 -0.94
C ARG A 61 -1.45 -12.64 0.14
N GLN A 62 -1.85 -12.96 1.36
CA GLN A 62 -1.74 -12.10 2.53
C GLN A 62 -1.23 -12.91 3.72
N SER A 63 -0.52 -12.26 4.64
CA SER A 63 -0.05 -12.90 5.87
C SER A 63 -1.22 -13.18 6.81
N LEU A 64 -1.34 -14.37 7.39
CA LEU A 64 -2.45 -14.69 8.32
C LEU A 64 -2.54 -13.70 9.51
N THR A 65 -1.37 -13.27 9.98
CA THR A 65 -1.24 -12.14 10.89
C THR A 65 -0.78 -10.94 10.08
N PRO A 66 -1.56 -9.85 10.00
CA PRO A 66 -1.15 -8.69 9.25
C PRO A 66 0.18 -8.11 9.76
N PRO A 67 1.05 -7.63 8.85
CA PRO A 67 2.32 -7.06 9.25
C PRO A 67 2.14 -5.73 10.00
N THR A 68 2.97 -5.51 11.02
CA THR A 68 3.10 -4.19 11.66
C THR A 68 3.68 -3.18 10.68
N ASN A 69 3.25 -1.92 10.82
CA ASN A 69 3.73 -0.81 10.01
C ASN A 69 4.45 0.22 10.89
N GLU A 70 5.78 0.25 10.80
CA GLU A 70 6.62 1.17 11.56
C GLU A 70 7.12 2.38 10.73
N PHE A 71 6.71 2.48 9.47
CA PHE A 71 7.11 3.60 8.59
C PHE A 71 6.51 4.92 9.06
N GLN A 72 7.27 6.00 8.86
CA GLN A 72 6.83 7.36 9.14
C GLN A 72 6.80 8.20 7.87
N VAL A 73 5.90 9.19 7.86
CA VAL A 73 5.80 10.16 6.78
C VAL A 73 7.13 10.92 6.64
N GLY A 74 7.63 11.03 5.42
CA GLY A 74 8.91 11.65 5.09
C GLY A 74 10.06 10.67 4.89
N MET A 75 9.96 9.44 5.41
CA MET A 75 10.98 8.41 5.20
C MET A 75 11.16 8.10 3.71
N LYS A 76 12.40 7.86 3.30
CA LYS A 76 12.76 7.49 1.92
C LYS A 76 13.05 5.99 1.79
N LEU A 77 12.62 5.45 0.66
CA LEU A 77 12.81 4.06 0.26
C LEU A 77 13.01 3.97 -1.25
N GLU A 78 13.35 2.77 -1.73
CA GLU A 78 13.35 2.43 -3.16
C GLU A 78 12.04 1.73 -3.51
N ALA A 79 11.41 2.13 -4.61
CA ALA A 79 10.17 1.54 -5.09
C ALA A 79 10.15 1.37 -6.60
N ARG A 80 9.50 0.31 -7.10
CA ARG A 80 9.23 0.15 -8.54
C ARG A 80 8.25 1.21 -9.02
N ASP A 81 8.54 1.88 -10.15
CA ASP A 81 7.60 2.84 -10.76
C ASP A 81 6.38 2.08 -11.33
N PRO A 82 5.15 2.32 -10.83
CA PRO A 82 3.96 1.64 -11.36
C PRO A 82 3.70 1.88 -12.85
N ARG A 83 4.27 2.95 -13.42
CA ARG A 83 4.15 3.30 -14.85
C ARG A 83 5.29 2.72 -15.69
N ASN A 84 6.34 2.21 -15.04
CA ASN A 84 7.45 1.50 -15.66
C ASN A 84 8.04 0.47 -14.68
N ILE A 85 7.45 -0.73 -14.63
CA ILE A 85 7.76 -1.77 -13.64
C ILE A 85 9.22 -2.27 -13.67
N GLY A 86 9.97 -1.95 -14.73
CA GLY A 86 11.40 -2.25 -14.85
C GLY A 86 12.30 -1.20 -14.20
N SER A 87 11.76 -0.08 -13.73
CA SER A 87 12.51 0.99 -13.07
C SER A 87 12.28 0.98 -11.57
N VAL A 88 13.36 0.93 -10.80
CA VAL A 88 13.36 1.21 -9.36
C VAL A 88 13.80 2.66 -9.15
N CYS A 89 13.02 3.41 -8.37
CA CYS A 89 13.17 4.83 -8.15
C CYS A 89 13.22 5.14 -6.65
N VAL A 90 13.79 6.28 -6.27
CA VAL A 90 13.63 6.82 -4.91
C VAL A 90 12.19 7.29 -4.72
N ALA A 91 11.59 6.90 -3.61
CA ALA A 91 10.26 7.33 -3.20
C ALA A 91 10.24 7.80 -1.76
N SER A 92 9.29 8.67 -1.44
CA SER A 92 9.02 9.15 -0.09
C SER A 92 7.66 8.67 0.40
N VAL A 93 7.57 8.31 1.69
CA VAL A 93 6.31 8.00 2.37
C VAL A 93 5.52 9.30 2.57
N ILE A 94 4.37 9.41 1.91
CA ILE A 94 3.48 10.58 1.95
C ILE A 94 2.40 10.43 3.02
N ALA A 95 1.93 9.21 3.25
CA ALA A 95 0.94 8.86 4.26
C ALA A 95 1.03 7.37 4.59
N THR A 96 0.48 6.98 5.73
CA THR A 96 0.32 5.58 6.14
C THR A 96 -1.15 5.35 6.56
N THR A 97 -1.65 4.15 6.33
CA THR A 97 -2.92 3.66 6.92
C THR A 97 -2.82 2.15 7.04
N GLY A 98 -3.16 1.62 8.21
CA GLY A 98 -2.88 0.24 8.61
C GLY A 98 -1.55 -0.30 8.09
N ALA A 99 -1.58 -1.35 7.27
CA ALA A 99 -0.37 -1.98 6.71
C ALA A 99 0.13 -1.36 5.38
N ARG A 100 -0.46 -0.25 4.94
CA ARG A 100 -0.23 0.36 3.62
C ARG A 100 0.51 1.70 3.73
N LEU A 101 1.37 1.92 2.75
CA LEU A 101 2.15 3.13 2.52
C LEU A 101 1.64 3.83 1.27
N ARG A 102 1.35 5.14 1.37
CA ARG A 102 1.19 6.01 0.21
C ARG A 102 2.56 6.55 -0.18
N LEU A 103 3.00 6.24 -1.38
CA LEU A 103 4.33 6.57 -1.88
C LEU A 103 4.25 7.58 -3.01
N ARG A 104 5.25 8.45 -3.08
CA ARG A 104 5.50 9.36 -4.20
C ARG A 104 6.93 9.19 -4.67
N LEU A 105 7.11 9.04 -5.97
CA LEU A 105 8.45 9.00 -6.57
C LEU A 105 9.05 10.41 -6.54
N ASP A 106 10.23 10.55 -5.95
CA ASP A 106 10.92 11.82 -5.82
C ASP A 106 11.25 12.41 -7.21
N GLY A 107 10.97 13.70 -7.40
CA GLY A 107 11.18 14.38 -8.68
C GLY A 107 10.03 14.21 -9.69
N SER A 108 8.96 13.51 -9.31
CA SER A 108 7.72 13.39 -10.10
C SER A 108 6.61 14.36 -9.63
N ASP A 109 5.35 13.99 -9.82
CA ASP A 109 4.17 14.78 -9.46
C ASP A 109 3.42 14.24 -8.24
N ASN A 110 2.41 14.97 -7.78
CA ASN A 110 1.55 14.60 -6.64
C ASN A 110 0.20 13.98 -7.05
N LYS A 111 0.02 13.69 -8.35
CA LYS A 111 -1.20 13.12 -8.93
C LYS A 111 -1.08 11.62 -9.15
N ASN A 112 0.14 11.10 -9.18
CA ASN A 112 0.48 9.70 -9.42
C ASN A 112 1.08 9.03 -8.17
N ASP A 113 0.66 9.44 -6.98
CA ASP A 113 0.96 8.70 -5.76
C ASP A 113 0.34 7.30 -5.85
N PHE A 114 0.98 6.30 -5.24
CA PHE A 114 0.53 4.92 -5.28
C PHE A 114 0.65 4.26 -3.92
N TRP A 115 -0.11 3.18 -3.72
CA TRP A 115 -0.14 2.45 -2.46
C TRP A 115 0.62 1.14 -2.54
N ARG A 116 1.35 0.79 -1.48
CA ARG A 116 2.01 -0.51 -1.31
C ARG A 116 1.87 -0.99 0.12
N LEU A 117 1.74 -2.29 0.31
CA LEU A 117 1.86 -2.91 1.63
C LEU A 117 3.33 -2.85 2.08
N VAL A 118 3.55 -2.81 3.40
CA VAL A 118 4.90 -2.85 4.01
C VAL A 118 5.67 -4.15 3.73
N ASP A 119 4.97 -5.19 3.29
CA ASP A 119 5.52 -6.50 2.89
C ASP A 119 5.56 -6.70 1.36
N SER A 120 5.41 -5.63 0.58
CA SER A 120 5.45 -5.70 -0.88
C SER A 120 6.87 -5.89 -1.39
N SER A 121 7.06 -6.78 -2.36
CA SER A 121 8.34 -6.92 -3.09
C SER A 121 8.63 -5.78 -4.08
N ASP A 122 7.70 -4.82 -4.21
CA ASP A 122 7.90 -3.61 -5.01
C ASP A 122 8.62 -2.50 -4.24
N ILE A 123 8.86 -2.67 -2.93
CA ILE A 123 9.56 -1.71 -2.08
C ILE A 123 10.78 -2.34 -1.42
N GLN A 124 11.84 -1.55 -1.22
CA GLN A 124 13.06 -2.01 -0.58
C GLN A 124 13.82 -0.85 0.09
N PRO A 125 14.76 -1.15 1.02
CA PRO A 125 15.58 -0.12 1.64
C PRO A 125 16.45 0.62 0.63
N VAL A 126 16.76 1.89 0.89
CA VAL A 126 17.74 2.64 0.09
C VAL A 126 19.12 1.96 0.16
N GLY A 127 19.75 1.79 -1.00
CA GLY A 127 21.02 1.09 -1.19
C GLY A 127 20.86 -0.36 -1.69
N THR A 128 19.64 -0.86 -1.87
CA THR A 128 19.41 -2.25 -2.32
C THR A 128 19.76 -2.41 -3.80
N CYS A 129 19.30 -1.51 -4.68
CA CYS A 129 19.68 -1.54 -6.10
C CYS A 129 21.20 -1.58 -6.29
N GLU A 130 21.94 -0.73 -5.58
CA GLU A 130 23.40 -0.68 -5.68
C GLU A 130 24.05 -2.00 -5.24
N GLN A 131 23.59 -2.60 -4.15
CA GLN A 131 24.10 -3.89 -3.65
C GLN A 131 23.88 -5.03 -4.65
N GLU A 132 22.81 -4.96 -5.43
CA GLU A 132 22.50 -5.91 -6.50
C GLU A 132 23.23 -5.60 -7.82
N GLY A 133 24.00 -4.52 -7.88
CA GLY A 133 24.73 -4.09 -9.07
C GLY A 133 23.88 -3.33 -10.09
N ASP A 134 22.70 -2.85 -9.68
CA ASP A 134 21.79 -2.04 -10.48
C ASP A 134 21.83 -0.56 -10.06
N LEU A 135 21.22 0.31 -10.87
CA LEU A 135 21.19 1.76 -10.65
C LEU A 135 19.75 2.26 -10.51
N LEU A 136 19.54 3.15 -9.55
CA LEU A 136 18.29 3.88 -9.41
C LEU A 136 18.00 4.70 -10.66
N GLN A 137 16.79 4.53 -11.18
CA GLN A 137 16.31 5.18 -12.39
C GLN A 137 15.48 6.42 -12.04
N PRO A 138 15.53 7.48 -12.87
CA PRO A 138 14.56 8.56 -12.76
C PRO A 138 13.15 8.01 -13.00
N PRO A 139 12.13 8.47 -12.26
CA PRO A 139 10.75 8.03 -12.50
C PRO A 139 10.29 8.42 -13.91
N LEU A 140 9.34 7.69 -14.48
CA LEU A 140 8.82 7.98 -15.83
C LEU A 140 8.27 9.41 -15.93
N GLY A 141 7.70 9.92 -14.83
CA GLY A 141 7.22 11.29 -14.71
C GLY A 141 8.25 12.30 -14.17
N TYR A 142 9.55 12.03 -14.30
CA TYR A 142 10.60 12.94 -13.83
C TYR A 142 10.50 14.30 -14.52
N ARG A 143 10.39 15.36 -13.71
CA ARG A 143 10.05 16.72 -14.20
C ARG A 143 11.26 17.57 -14.57
N MET A 144 12.47 17.08 -14.33
CA MET A 144 13.71 17.79 -14.67
C MET A 144 14.42 17.10 -15.85
N ASN A 145 15.50 17.72 -16.34
CA ASN A 145 16.33 17.09 -17.38
C ASN A 145 16.99 15.82 -16.83
N VAL A 146 16.95 14.71 -17.58
CA VAL A 146 17.57 13.43 -17.20
C VAL A 146 19.04 13.57 -16.81
N SER A 147 19.79 14.50 -17.44
CA SER A 147 21.19 14.76 -17.08
C SER A 147 21.40 15.28 -15.65
N SER A 148 20.34 15.83 -15.03
CA SER A 148 20.36 16.30 -13.64
C SER A 148 20.13 15.18 -12.62
N TRP A 149 19.71 13.98 -13.05
CA TRP A 149 19.32 12.87 -12.17
C TRP A 149 20.39 12.51 -11.12
N PRO A 150 21.68 12.38 -11.45
CA PRO A 150 22.70 12.04 -10.45
C PRO A 150 22.80 13.08 -9.31
N MET A 151 22.75 14.37 -9.66
CA MET A 151 22.79 15.45 -8.68
C MET A 151 21.48 15.57 -7.90
N PHE A 152 20.35 15.28 -8.55
CA PHE A 152 19.04 15.23 -7.90
C PHE A 152 19.01 14.12 -6.84
N LEU A 153 19.45 12.91 -7.16
CA LEU A 153 19.56 11.80 -6.22
C LEU A 153 20.43 12.15 -5.02
N LEU A 154 21.63 12.67 -5.28
CA LEU A 154 22.56 13.07 -4.22
C LEU A 154 21.90 14.06 -3.25
N ARG A 155 21.29 15.12 -3.76
CA ARG A 155 20.60 16.13 -2.93
C ARG A 155 19.39 15.57 -2.19
N THR A 156 18.66 14.65 -2.83
CA THR A 156 17.44 14.08 -2.26
C THR A 156 17.76 13.15 -1.09
N LEU A 157 18.82 12.35 -1.19
CA LEU A 157 19.19 11.38 -0.16
C LEU A 157 20.04 11.99 0.96
N THR A 158 20.84 13.01 0.66
CA THR A 158 21.72 13.66 1.66
C THR A 158 20.90 14.29 2.79
N GLY A 159 21.12 13.85 4.03
CA GLY A 159 20.43 14.37 5.21
C GLY A 159 18.96 13.98 5.32
N SER A 160 18.46 13.10 4.44
CA SER A 160 17.11 12.56 4.50
C SER A 160 17.01 11.41 5.49
N GLU A 161 15.81 11.21 6.05
CA GLU A 161 15.53 10.05 6.86
C GLU A 161 15.24 8.84 5.95
N LEU A 162 16.07 7.82 6.03
CA LEU A 162 15.92 6.60 5.25
C LEU A 162 15.12 5.57 6.05
N ALA A 163 14.17 4.89 5.42
CA ALA A 163 13.44 3.81 6.07
C ALA A 163 14.40 2.66 6.47
N PRO A 164 14.47 2.29 7.77
CA PRO A 164 15.30 1.18 8.22
C PRO A 164 14.91 -0.15 7.58
N ALA A 165 15.90 -1.00 7.28
CA ALA A 165 15.66 -2.31 6.67
C ALA A 165 14.70 -3.21 7.47
N VAL A 166 14.65 -3.06 8.79
CA VAL A 166 13.77 -3.82 9.70
C VAL A 166 12.27 -3.48 9.54
N PHE A 167 11.93 -2.39 8.87
CA PHE A 167 10.53 -2.01 8.60
C PHE A 167 9.96 -2.77 7.40
N PHE A 168 10.81 -3.23 6.48
CA PHE A 168 10.40 -3.97 5.30
C PHE A 168 10.12 -5.42 5.68
N LYS A 169 8.87 -5.85 5.50
CA LYS A 169 8.44 -7.20 5.89
C LYS A 169 8.56 -8.14 4.69
N LYS A 170 8.57 -9.45 4.97
CA LYS A 170 8.69 -10.46 3.92
C LYS A 170 7.35 -10.68 3.24
N GLU A 171 7.36 -10.66 1.90
CA GLU A 171 6.16 -10.94 1.12
C GLU A 171 5.62 -12.36 1.38
N PRO A 172 4.30 -12.53 1.62
CA PRO A 172 3.69 -13.83 1.80
C PRO A 172 3.74 -14.66 0.49
N PRO A 173 3.82 -16.00 0.60
CA PRO A 173 3.80 -16.88 -0.56
C PRO A 173 2.46 -16.76 -1.30
N SER A 174 2.47 -16.81 -2.65
CA SER A 174 1.23 -16.96 -3.41
C SER A 174 0.56 -18.29 -3.04
N PRO A 175 -0.78 -18.31 -2.90
CA PRO A 175 -1.52 -19.57 -2.86
C PRO A 175 -1.24 -20.38 -4.13
N PRO A 176 -1.25 -21.72 -4.08
CA PRO A 176 -0.83 -22.54 -5.22
C PRO A 176 -1.85 -22.57 -6.36
N LEU A 177 -3.13 -22.28 -6.06
CA LEU A 177 -4.25 -22.39 -7.00
C LEU A 177 -5.30 -21.32 -6.70
N ASN A 178 -6.03 -20.91 -7.73
CA ASN A 178 -7.22 -20.08 -7.56
C ASN A 178 -8.40 -20.89 -7.02
N ASN A 179 -8.71 -20.70 -5.73
CA ASN A 179 -9.81 -21.40 -5.06
C ASN A 179 -11.07 -20.55 -4.87
N PHE A 180 -11.06 -19.27 -5.27
CA PHE A 180 -12.22 -18.39 -5.15
C PHE A 180 -13.44 -18.93 -5.89
N LYS A 181 -14.63 -18.62 -5.37
CA LYS A 181 -15.93 -18.98 -5.96
C LYS A 181 -16.78 -17.73 -6.09
N VAL A 182 -17.61 -17.70 -7.15
CA VAL A 182 -18.58 -16.63 -7.37
C VAL A 182 -19.50 -16.51 -6.16
N GLY A 183 -19.76 -15.28 -5.73
CA GLY A 183 -20.59 -14.96 -4.57
C GLY A 183 -19.84 -14.87 -3.24
N MET A 184 -18.55 -15.25 -3.17
CA MET A 184 -17.74 -15.03 -1.96
C MET A 184 -17.51 -13.54 -1.71
N LYS A 185 -17.62 -13.11 -0.45
CA LYS A 185 -17.32 -11.75 -0.02
C LYS A 185 -15.87 -11.59 0.41
N ILE A 186 -15.31 -10.43 0.08
CA ILE A 186 -13.91 -10.04 0.34
C ILE A 186 -13.84 -8.53 0.65
N GLU A 187 -12.65 -8.08 1.03
CA GLU A 187 -12.27 -6.67 1.02
C GLU A 187 -11.36 -6.40 -0.19
N ALA A 188 -11.55 -5.29 -0.90
CA ALA A 188 -10.76 -4.98 -2.11
C ALA A 188 -10.47 -3.48 -2.26
N VAL A 189 -9.31 -3.15 -2.83
CA VAL A 189 -8.93 -1.76 -3.16
C VAL A 189 -9.72 -1.26 -4.36
N ASP A 190 -10.33 -0.08 -4.27
CA ASP A 190 -10.87 0.60 -5.46
C ASP A 190 -9.71 1.14 -6.31
N ARG A 191 -9.47 0.55 -7.48
CA ARG A 191 -8.38 0.98 -8.38
C ARG A 191 -8.54 2.39 -8.92
N LYS A 192 -9.75 2.95 -8.92
CA LYS A 192 -9.99 4.36 -9.29
C LYS A 192 -9.72 5.31 -8.13
N ASN A 193 -9.88 4.83 -6.91
CA ASN A 193 -9.59 5.56 -5.68
C ASN A 193 -8.74 4.70 -4.73
N PRO A 194 -7.43 4.47 -5.01
CA PRO A 194 -6.63 3.46 -4.31
C PRO A 194 -6.43 3.67 -2.79
N PHE A 195 -6.88 4.81 -2.28
CA PHE A 195 -7.02 5.06 -0.85
C PHE A 195 -8.07 4.16 -0.19
N LEU A 196 -9.16 3.86 -0.91
CA LEU A 196 -10.32 3.15 -0.40
C LEU A 196 -10.12 1.64 -0.48
N ILE A 197 -10.45 0.95 0.62
CA ILE A 197 -10.75 -0.48 0.64
C ILE A 197 -12.25 -0.60 0.90
N CYS A 198 -12.92 -1.45 0.13
CA CYS A 198 -14.37 -1.57 0.14
C CYS A 198 -14.79 -3.05 0.25
N PRO A 199 -15.98 -3.33 0.82
CA PRO A 199 -16.67 -4.60 0.69
C PRO A 199 -16.89 -4.93 -0.78
N ALA A 200 -16.48 -6.12 -1.18
CA ALA A 200 -16.61 -6.59 -2.54
C ALA A 200 -17.05 -8.05 -2.59
N THR A 201 -17.56 -8.44 -3.75
CA THR A 201 -18.02 -9.79 -4.05
C THR A 201 -17.26 -10.33 -5.26
N ILE A 202 -16.94 -11.62 -5.26
CA ILE A 202 -16.41 -12.30 -6.45
C ILE A 202 -17.54 -12.45 -7.47
N GLY A 203 -17.55 -11.63 -8.52
CA GLY A 203 -18.56 -11.68 -9.58
C GLY A 203 -18.30 -12.72 -10.67
N GLY A 204 -17.09 -13.30 -10.71
CA GLY A 204 -16.67 -14.20 -11.79
C GLY A 204 -15.28 -14.79 -11.56
N VAL A 205 -15.04 -15.98 -12.10
CA VAL A 205 -13.75 -16.69 -12.01
C VAL A 205 -13.38 -17.26 -13.38
N LYS A 206 -12.17 -16.99 -13.87
CA LYS A 206 -11.64 -17.44 -15.17
C LYS A 206 -10.16 -17.77 -15.06
N GLY A 207 -9.84 -19.06 -14.89
CA GLY A 207 -8.46 -19.49 -14.65
C GLY A 207 -7.89 -18.81 -13.41
N ASP A 208 -6.76 -18.12 -13.55
CA ASP A 208 -6.13 -17.36 -12.46
C ASP A 208 -6.75 -15.97 -12.23
N GLN A 209 -7.76 -15.58 -13.00
CA GLN A 209 -8.41 -14.29 -12.87
C GLN A 209 -9.71 -14.39 -12.07
N ILE A 210 -9.95 -13.40 -11.23
CA ILE A 210 -11.20 -13.18 -10.51
C ILE A 210 -11.77 -11.81 -10.83
N HIS A 211 -13.09 -11.71 -10.90
CA HIS A 211 -13.81 -10.46 -11.12
C HIS A 211 -14.25 -9.89 -9.79
N ILE A 212 -13.77 -8.70 -9.47
CA ILE A 212 -14.13 -7.96 -8.25
C ILE A 212 -15.29 -7.04 -8.56
N THR A 213 -16.39 -7.18 -7.83
CA THR A 213 -17.55 -6.30 -7.91
C THR A 213 -17.78 -5.62 -6.58
N PHE A 214 -18.00 -4.31 -6.56
CA PHE A 214 -18.14 -3.55 -5.31
C PHE A 214 -19.60 -3.49 -4.83
N ASP A 215 -19.83 -3.89 -3.59
CA ASP A 215 -21.18 -4.05 -3.05
C ASP A 215 -21.89 -2.68 -2.99
N GLY A 216 -23.10 -2.59 -3.55
CA GLY A 216 -23.90 -1.37 -3.58
C GLY A 216 -23.47 -0.32 -4.62
N TRP A 217 -22.45 -0.60 -5.42
CA TRP A 217 -22.00 0.28 -6.50
C TRP A 217 -22.37 -0.28 -7.88
N SER A 218 -22.42 0.59 -8.90
CA SER A 218 -22.53 0.12 -10.27
C SER A 218 -21.24 -0.55 -10.71
N GLY A 219 -21.32 -1.45 -11.70
CA GLY A 219 -20.16 -2.17 -12.24
C GLY A 219 -19.11 -1.31 -12.95
N THR A 220 -19.18 0.02 -12.82
CA THR A 220 -18.21 0.97 -13.36
C THR A 220 -16.86 0.90 -12.64
N PHE A 221 -16.84 0.42 -11.39
CA PHE A 221 -15.63 0.28 -10.57
C PHE A 221 -15.05 -1.13 -10.59
N ASP A 222 -15.81 -2.09 -11.11
CA ASP A 222 -15.43 -3.50 -11.18
C ASP A 222 -14.16 -3.70 -12.02
N TYR A 223 -13.39 -4.72 -11.66
CA TYR A 223 -12.20 -5.08 -12.41
C TYR A 223 -11.88 -6.56 -12.33
N TRP A 224 -11.13 -7.05 -13.33
CA TRP A 224 -10.48 -8.35 -13.27
C TRP A 224 -9.06 -8.20 -12.68
N CYS A 225 -8.68 -9.12 -11.81
CA CYS A 225 -7.32 -9.24 -11.31
C CYS A 225 -6.92 -10.69 -11.13
N LYS A 226 -5.60 -10.94 -11.01
CA LYS A 226 -5.12 -12.25 -10.58
C LYS A 226 -5.60 -12.55 -9.15
N TYR A 227 -5.85 -13.82 -8.86
CA TYR A 227 -6.28 -14.29 -7.54
C TYR A 227 -5.24 -14.03 -6.43
N ASP A 228 -3.97 -13.86 -6.80
CA ASP A 228 -2.87 -13.57 -5.88
C ASP A 228 -2.52 -12.07 -5.83
N SER A 229 -3.44 -11.21 -6.28
CA SER A 229 -3.30 -9.76 -6.19
C SER A 229 -3.12 -9.32 -4.73
N ARG A 230 -2.23 -8.34 -4.50
CA ARG A 230 -2.02 -7.73 -3.19
C ARG A 230 -3.06 -6.66 -2.84
N ASP A 231 -4.00 -6.38 -3.75
CA ASP A 231 -5.08 -5.38 -3.61
C ASP A 231 -6.41 -5.99 -3.14
N ILE A 232 -6.41 -7.26 -2.75
CA ILE A 232 -7.56 -7.99 -2.21
C ILE A 232 -7.20 -8.62 -0.87
N PHE A 233 -8.17 -8.67 0.02
CA PHE A 233 -7.98 -9.06 1.41
C PHE A 233 -9.15 -9.91 1.92
N PRO A 234 -8.90 -10.82 2.88
CA PRO A 234 -9.98 -11.53 3.54
C PRO A 234 -10.87 -10.57 4.33
N VAL A 235 -12.12 -10.98 4.55
CA VAL A 235 -13.06 -10.26 5.41
C VAL A 235 -12.46 -10.07 6.82
N GLY A 236 -12.51 -8.84 7.32
CA GLY A 236 -11.96 -8.44 8.61
C GLY A 236 -10.53 -7.92 8.57
N TRP A 237 -9.87 -7.91 7.41
CA TRP A 237 -8.48 -7.48 7.29
C TRP A 237 -8.26 -6.03 7.71
N CYS A 238 -9.09 -5.10 7.21
CA CYS A 238 -9.01 -3.69 7.57
C CYS A 238 -9.14 -3.46 9.08
N CYS A 239 -10.04 -4.20 9.74
CA CYS A 239 -10.19 -4.14 11.19
C CYS A 239 -8.91 -4.56 11.92
N LEU A 240 -8.26 -5.64 11.45
CA LEU A 240 -7.01 -6.13 12.05
C LEU A 240 -5.81 -5.20 11.82
N THR A 241 -5.75 -4.51 10.68
CA THR A 241 -4.65 -3.57 10.37
C THR A 241 -4.88 -2.16 10.89
N GLY A 242 -6.12 -1.81 11.27
CA GLY A 242 -6.50 -0.42 11.52
C GLY A 242 -6.64 0.41 10.23
N ASP A 243 -6.88 -0.24 9.08
CA ASP A 243 -7.33 0.43 7.86
C ASP A 243 -8.83 0.75 7.95
N VAL A 244 -9.26 1.82 7.27
CA VAL A 244 -10.68 2.17 7.18
C VAL A 244 -11.34 1.39 6.04
N LEU A 245 -12.29 0.53 6.40
CA LEU A 245 -13.18 -0.13 5.44
C LEU A 245 -14.37 0.77 5.11
N GLN A 246 -14.63 1.01 3.83
CA GLN A 246 -15.80 1.78 3.40
C GLN A 246 -17.10 0.97 3.60
N PRO A 247 -18.25 1.61 3.85
CA PRO A 247 -19.53 0.90 3.76
C PRO A 247 -19.86 0.55 2.30
N PRO A 248 -20.75 -0.43 2.05
CA PRO A 248 -21.33 -0.66 0.74
C PRO A 248 -22.00 0.62 0.21
N GLY A 249 -22.06 0.77 -1.12
CA GLY A 249 -22.74 1.90 -1.74
C GLY A 249 -24.23 1.94 -1.36
N SER A 250 -24.72 3.11 -0.94
CA SER A 250 -26.14 3.32 -0.71
C SER A 250 -26.86 3.56 -2.05
N SER A 251 -27.99 2.90 -2.27
CA SER A 251 -28.84 3.06 -3.46
C SER A 251 -29.31 4.49 -3.73
N GLU A 252 -29.23 5.40 -2.74
CA GLU A 252 -29.62 6.82 -2.89
C GLU A 252 -28.64 7.66 -3.74
N TYR A 253 -27.39 7.23 -3.92
CA TYR A 253 -26.43 7.98 -4.76
C TYR A 253 -26.62 7.73 -6.27
N SER A 254 -27.33 6.68 -6.67
CA SER A 254 -27.60 6.39 -8.09
C SER A 254 -28.81 7.11 -8.68
N GLU A 255 -29.79 7.53 -7.87
CA GLU A 255 -31.03 8.15 -8.36
C GLU A 255 -30.96 9.69 -8.42
N ASN A 256 -30.11 10.34 -7.63
CA ASN A 256 -30.05 11.80 -7.54
C ASN A 256 -29.29 12.52 -8.69
N LYS A 257 -29.03 11.86 -9.82
CA LYS A 257 -28.48 12.51 -11.04
C LYS A 257 -29.46 12.58 -12.21
N ILE A 258 -30.69 12.11 -12.08
CA ILE A 258 -31.70 12.18 -13.15
C ILE A 258 -33.00 12.80 -12.63
N THR A 259 -32.93 14.03 -12.10
CA THR A 259 -34.14 14.85 -11.96
C THR A 259 -33.82 16.34 -12.05
N VAL A 260 -34.18 16.88 -13.22
CA VAL A 260 -34.64 18.25 -13.48
C VAL A 260 -33.61 19.40 -13.40
N VAL A 261 -33.04 19.73 -14.56
CA VAL A 261 -32.99 21.13 -15.02
C VAL A 261 -33.73 21.20 -16.36
N LYS A 262 -35.05 21.35 -16.28
CA LYS A 262 -35.85 22.03 -17.30
C LYS A 262 -36.53 23.20 -16.59
N GLY A 263 -35.99 24.38 -16.84
CA GLY A 263 -36.52 25.69 -16.51
C GLY A 263 -35.86 26.67 -17.46
#